data_AF-A0A978S225-F1
#
_entry.id   AF-A0A978S225-F1
#
_cell.length_a   1.000
_cell.length_b   1.000
_cell.length_c   1.000
_cell.angle_alpha   90.00
_cell.angle_beta   90.00
_cell.angle_gamma   90.00
#
_symmetry.space_group_name_H-M   'P 1'
#
loop_
_entity.id
_entity.type
_entity.pdbx_description
1 polymer ?
#
loop_
_entity_poly.entity_id
_entity_poly.type
_entity_poly.pdbx_seq_one_letter_code
_entity_poly.pdbx_strand_id
1 'polypeptide(L)'
;MTDKSDYLDDEDVISLAEKQSFMIIDNWTFMPGEFSQKMENSLVTSYHQAVKEWFENTIECKVLKPGAKWQKGKVRIAIKLEFTPDEEEEVPEETETPTEATTRPSSGANQETTALDEIRRQLTQN
;
A
#
# COMPACT_ATOMS: atom_id res chain seq x y z
N MET A 1 18.54 15.88 5.37
CA MET A 1 17.87 17.09 4.85
C MET A 1 16.40 16.75 4.69
N THR A 2 15.53 17.35 5.48
CA THR A 2 14.09 17.07 5.41
C THR A 2 13.52 17.95 4.30
N ASP A 3 13.16 17.34 3.16
CA ASP A 3 12.42 18.03 2.10
C ASP A 3 11.08 18.48 2.67
N LYS A 4 10.91 19.79 2.86
CA LYS A 4 9.65 20.37 3.32
C LYS A 4 8.67 20.36 2.15
N SER A 5 7.71 19.43 2.17
CA SER A 5 6.62 19.35 1.20
C SER A 5 5.27 19.48 1.90
N ASP A 6 4.39 20.30 1.33
CA ASP A 6 3.02 20.49 1.80
C ASP A 6 2.04 19.85 0.79
N TYR A 7 0.94 19.27 1.28
CA TYR A 7 -0.14 18.79 0.42
C TYR A 7 -0.92 19.98 -0.17
N LEU A 8 -1.49 19.77 -1.36
CA LEU A 8 -2.28 20.77 -2.07
C LEU A 8 -3.76 20.53 -1.79
N ASP A 9 -4.48 21.63 -1.55
CA ASP A 9 -5.94 21.61 -1.40
C ASP A 9 -6.61 21.58 -2.77
N ASP A 10 -7.84 21.07 -2.87
CA ASP A 10 -8.54 20.93 -4.15
C ASP A 10 -8.79 22.26 -4.87
N GLU A 11 -8.82 23.38 -4.12
CA GLU A 11 -9.00 24.74 -4.64
C GLU A 11 -7.68 25.47 -4.95
N ASP A 12 -6.53 24.86 -4.63
CA ASP A 12 -5.23 25.41 -5.04
C ASP A 12 -5.14 25.42 -6.57
N VAL A 13 -4.44 26.41 -7.15
CA VAL A 13 -4.24 26.48 -8.60
C VAL A 13 -2.79 26.19 -8.93
N ILE A 14 -2.56 25.13 -9.70
CA ILE A 14 -1.23 24.74 -10.19
C ILE A 14 -1.07 25.26 -11.61
N SER A 15 0.10 25.82 -11.92
CA SER A 15 0.52 26.20 -13.26
C SER A 15 1.88 25.59 -13.58
N LEU A 16 1.95 24.75 -14.61
CA LEU A 16 3.20 24.07 -15.02
C LEU A 16 4.12 25.03 -15.78
N ALA A 17 5.43 24.87 -15.57
CA ALA A 17 6.43 25.73 -16.22
C ALA A 17 6.58 25.44 -17.73
N GLU A 18 6.40 24.19 -18.14
CA GLU A 18 6.57 23.76 -19.54
C GLU A 18 5.45 22.83 -19.98
N LYS A 19 5.22 22.79 -21.31
CA LYS A 19 4.24 21.91 -21.92
C LYS A 19 4.78 20.49 -21.92
N GLN A 20 4.39 19.68 -20.95
CA GLN A 20 4.65 18.25 -20.95
C GLN A 20 3.85 17.56 -22.06
N SER A 21 4.48 16.63 -22.78
CA SER A 21 3.90 16.04 -23.99
C SER A 21 2.86 14.94 -23.70
N PHE A 22 2.59 14.67 -22.44
CA PHE A 22 1.91 13.48 -21.93
C PHE A 22 0.91 13.83 -20.81
N MET A 23 0.21 14.96 -20.93
CA MET A 23 -0.60 15.44 -19.82
C MET A 23 -1.87 14.62 -19.61
N ILE A 24 -2.17 14.29 -18.35
CA ILE A 24 -3.48 13.80 -17.90
C ILE A 24 -4.56 14.89 -18.05
N ILE A 25 -4.15 16.17 -18.14
CA ILE A 25 -5.01 17.34 -18.35
C ILE A 25 -4.50 18.16 -19.53
N ASP A 26 -5.37 18.52 -20.46
CA ASP A 26 -5.02 19.33 -21.63
C ASP A 26 -4.60 20.78 -21.33
N ASN A 27 -4.67 21.20 -20.05
CA ASN A 27 -4.41 22.56 -19.60
C ASN A 27 -3.14 22.62 -18.74
N TRP A 28 -2.29 23.61 -19.05
CA TRP A 28 -1.08 23.94 -18.28
C TRP A 28 -1.39 24.52 -16.88
N THR A 29 -2.61 24.98 -16.65
CA THR A 29 -3.08 25.49 -15.36
C THR A 29 -4.34 24.74 -14.97
N PHE A 30 -4.37 24.19 -13.75
CA PHE A 30 -5.44 23.29 -13.30
C PHE A 30 -5.51 23.25 -11.77
N MET A 31 -6.65 22.75 -11.25
CA MET A 31 -6.85 22.50 -9.82
C MET A 31 -6.56 21.03 -9.46
N PRO A 32 -5.99 20.71 -8.28
CA PRO A 32 -5.75 19.34 -7.84
C PRO A 32 -7.00 18.47 -7.87
N GLY A 33 -8.17 19.01 -7.48
CA GLY A 33 -9.41 18.24 -7.50
C GLY A 33 -9.81 17.75 -8.90
N GLU A 34 -9.61 18.59 -9.93
CA GLU A 34 -9.86 18.21 -11.33
C GLU A 34 -8.82 17.19 -11.84
N PHE A 35 -7.57 17.35 -11.39
CA PHE A 35 -6.48 16.43 -11.73
C PHE A 35 -6.70 15.04 -11.16
N SER A 36 -7.08 14.92 -9.89
CA SER A 36 -7.33 13.64 -9.23
C SER A 36 -8.42 12.85 -9.94
N GLN A 37 -9.54 13.48 -10.29
CA GLN A 37 -10.63 12.83 -11.03
C GLN A 37 -10.19 12.32 -12.41
N LYS A 38 -9.39 13.12 -13.14
CA LYS A 38 -8.87 12.69 -14.45
C LYS A 38 -7.82 11.59 -14.32
N MET A 39 -6.98 11.65 -13.29
CA MET A 39 -5.98 10.62 -13.00
C MET A 39 -6.64 9.28 -12.70
N GLU A 40 -7.66 9.24 -11.85
CA GLU A 40 -8.39 8.00 -11.53
C GLU A 40 -8.91 7.32 -12.79
N ASN A 41 -9.55 8.10 -13.67
CA ASN A 41 -10.01 7.60 -14.97
C ASN A 41 -8.85 7.14 -15.87
N SER A 42 -7.71 7.84 -15.83
CA SER A 42 -6.53 7.50 -16.63
C SER A 42 -5.81 6.24 -16.15
N LEU A 43 -5.81 5.95 -14.84
CA LEU A 43 -5.25 4.72 -14.26
C LEU A 43 -6.03 3.48 -14.71
N VAL A 44 -7.33 3.62 -14.94
CA VAL A 44 -8.21 2.54 -15.39
C VAL A 44 -8.11 2.29 -16.91
N THR A 45 -7.72 3.29 -17.71
CA THR A 45 -7.89 3.28 -19.18
C THR A 45 -6.61 3.05 -20.02
N SER A 46 -5.61 2.35 -19.50
CA SER A 46 -4.40 1.94 -20.26
C SER A 46 -3.47 3.06 -20.77
N TYR A 47 -3.68 4.32 -20.35
CA TYR A 47 -2.76 5.45 -20.64
C TYR A 47 -1.49 5.37 -19.76
N HIS A 48 -0.66 4.35 -19.99
CA HIS A 48 0.44 4.01 -19.08
C HIS A 48 1.58 5.04 -19.09
N GLN A 49 1.89 5.66 -20.23
CA GLN A 49 3.11 6.49 -20.34
C GLN A 49 2.99 7.83 -19.60
N ALA A 50 1.88 8.54 -19.85
CA ALA A 50 1.57 9.82 -19.20
C ALA A 50 1.53 9.70 -17.68
N VAL A 51 0.80 8.70 -17.20
CA VAL A 51 0.65 8.45 -15.77
C VAL A 51 2.00 8.10 -15.15
N LYS A 52 2.80 7.24 -15.80
CA LYS A 52 4.13 6.85 -15.34
C LYS A 52 5.07 8.05 -15.15
N GLU A 53 5.12 8.97 -16.11
CA GLU A 53 6.01 10.13 -16.01
C GLU A 53 5.66 11.06 -14.85
N TRP A 54 4.38 11.17 -14.50
CA TRP A 54 3.94 11.93 -13.32
C TRP A 54 4.31 11.24 -11.99
N PHE A 55 4.38 9.90 -11.96
CA PHE A 55 4.79 9.14 -10.78
C PHE A 55 6.30 9.11 -10.57
N GLU A 56 7.08 9.09 -11.66
CA GLU A 56 8.53 8.97 -11.60
C GLU A 56 9.24 10.32 -11.41
N ASN A 57 8.59 11.44 -11.77
CA ASN A 57 9.25 12.75 -11.82
C ASN A 57 8.55 13.80 -10.95
N THR A 58 9.36 14.69 -10.37
CA THR A 58 8.88 15.99 -9.88
C THR A 58 8.84 16.99 -11.02
N ILE A 59 7.74 17.72 -11.16
CA ILE A 59 7.50 18.64 -12.27
C ILE A 59 7.58 20.08 -11.76
N GLU A 60 8.31 20.94 -12.47
CA GLU A 60 8.40 22.36 -12.11
C GLU A 60 7.08 23.09 -12.32
N CYS A 61 6.65 23.84 -11.31
CA CYS A 61 5.37 24.53 -11.33
C CYS A 61 5.39 25.81 -10.50
N LYS A 62 4.26 26.52 -10.57
CA LYS A 62 3.88 27.55 -9.61
C LYS A 62 2.52 27.17 -9.03
N VAL A 63 2.35 27.44 -7.74
CA VAL A 63 1.09 27.23 -7.03
C VAL A 63 0.55 28.59 -6.58
N LEU A 64 -0.77 28.77 -6.69
CA LEU A 64 -1.52 29.86 -6.11
C LEU A 64 -2.53 29.27 -5.14
N LYS A 65 -2.32 29.55 -3.84
CA LYS A 65 -3.30 29.25 -2.80
C LYS A 65 -4.29 30.41 -2.65
N PRO A 66 -5.54 30.16 -2.26
CA PRO A 66 -6.50 31.23 -1.96
C PRO A 66 -5.92 32.27 -0.98
N GLY A 67 -5.98 33.55 -1.34
CA GLY A 67 -5.45 34.65 -0.53
C GLY A 67 -3.91 34.79 -0.51
N ALA A 68 -3.18 33.94 -1.22
CA ALA A 68 -1.72 34.00 -1.31
C ALA A 68 -1.24 34.58 -2.64
N LYS A 69 0.09 34.74 -2.76
CA LYS A 69 0.76 35.06 -4.03
C LYS A 69 1.23 33.77 -4.68
N TRP A 70 1.48 33.81 -5.99
CA TRP A 70 2.14 32.72 -6.72
C TRP A 70 3.47 32.33 -6.08
N GLN A 71 3.66 31.04 -5.85
CA GLN A 71 4.89 30.45 -5.31
C GLN A 71 5.47 29.47 -6.31
N LYS A 72 6.76 29.62 -6.65
CA LYS A 72 7.48 28.65 -7.48
C LYS A 72 7.82 27.42 -6.65
N GLY A 73 7.74 26.24 -7.27
CA GLY A 73 8.08 24.99 -6.62
C GLY A 73 8.10 23.83 -7.59
N LYS A 74 8.00 22.62 -7.04
CA LYS A 74 7.83 21.39 -7.80
C LYS A 74 6.64 20.62 -7.25
N VAL A 75 5.88 19.99 -8.14
CA VAL A 75 4.78 19.09 -7.79
C VAL A 75 5.18 17.64 -8.08
N ARG A 76 4.69 16.72 -7.26
CA ARG A 76 4.78 15.27 -7.48
C ARG A 76 3.50 14.61 -6.99
N ILE A 77 3.20 13.43 -7.50
CA ILE A 77 2.12 12.61 -6.93
C ILE A 77 2.67 11.89 -5.70
N ALA A 78 1.89 11.89 -4.61
CA ALA A 78 2.16 11.09 -3.42
C ALA A 78 0.99 10.13 -3.19
N ILE A 79 1.20 8.83 -3.43
CA ILE A 79 0.23 7.78 -3.06
C ILE A 79 0.56 7.31 -1.65
N LYS A 80 -0.45 7.30 -0.79
CA LYS A 80 -0.39 6.64 0.50
C LYS A 80 -1.06 5.28 0.37
N LEU A 81 -0.35 4.21 0.72
CA LEU A 81 -0.93 2.88 0.91
C LEU A 81 -1.17 2.69 2.39
N GLU A 82 -2.37 2.24 2.75
CA GLU A 82 -2.73 1.90 4.12
C GLU A 82 -3.08 0.41 4.17
N PHE A 83 -2.55 -0.26 5.20
CA PHE A 83 -2.86 -1.64 5.51
C PHE A 83 -3.67 -1.67 6.80
N THR A 84 -4.83 -2.28 6.75
CA THR A 84 -5.71 -2.50 7.90
C THR A 84 -5.85 -4.02 8.06
N PRO A 85 -5.22 -4.64 9.07
CA PRO A 85 -5.41 -6.06 9.34
C PRO A 85 -6.84 -6.31 9.80
N ASP A 86 -7.39 -7.47 9.43
CA ASP A 86 -8.64 -7.95 10.02
C ASP A 86 -8.40 -8.29 11.51
N GLU A 87 -9.38 -8.01 12.37
CA GLU A 87 -9.32 -8.47 13.77
C GLU A 87 -9.31 -10.00 13.77
N GLU A 88 -8.27 -10.61 14.35
CA GLU A 88 -8.23 -12.07 14.53
C GLU A 88 -9.42 -12.46 15.44
N GLU A 89 -10.29 -13.37 14.98
CA GLU A 89 -11.29 -13.97 15.87
C GLU A 89 -10.54 -14.70 16.99
N GLU A 90 -10.75 -14.27 18.24
CA GLU A 90 -10.20 -14.93 19.42
C GLU A 90 -10.60 -16.41 19.39
N VAL A 91 -9.66 -17.28 19.02
CA VAL A 91 -9.83 -18.72 19.17
C VAL A 91 -10.00 -18.97 20.67
N PRO A 92 -11.12 -19.56 21.13
CA PRO A 92 -11.30 -19.83 22.55
C PRO A 92 -10.10 -20.63 23.03
N GLU A 93 -9.38 -20.08 24.00
CA GLU A 93 -8.32 -20.79 24.70
C GLU A 93 -8.95 -22.06 25.27
N GLU A 94 -8.66 -23.22 24.67
CA GLU A 94 -9.08 -24.51 25.23
C GLU A 94 -8.42 -24.61 26.60
N THR A 95 -9.16 -24.29 27.66
CA THR A 95 -8.75 -24.54 29.02
C THR A 95 -8.55 -26.04 29.16
N GLU A 96 -7.30 -26.50 29.08
CA GLU A 96 -6.90 -27.85 29.44
C GLU A 96 -7.29 -28.09 30.90
N THR A 97 -8.46 -28.69 31.12
CA THR A 97 -8.81 -29.25 32.43
C THR A 97 -7.96 -30.51 32.64
N PRO A 98 -7.09 -30.58 33.66
CA PRO A 98 -6.33 -31.78 33.94
C PRO A 98 -7.29 -32.84 34.52
N THR A 99 -7.72 -33.79 33.69
CA THR A 99 -8.52 -34.92 34.15
C THR A 99 -7.61 -36.07 34.53
N GLU A 100 -7.90 -36.61 35.70
CA GLU A 100 -7.11 -37.52 36.52
C GLU A 100 -6.54 -38.77 35.83
N ALA A 101 -5.40 -39.18 36.34
CA ALA A 101 -4.75 -40.46 36.10
C ALA A 101 -5.71 -41.65 36.26
N THR A 102 -5.70 -42.56 35.29
CA THR A 102 -6.07 -43.97 35.50
C THR A 102 -5.08 -44.88 34.78
N THR A 103 -4.69 -45.93 35.50
CA THR A 103 -3.52 -46.76 35.31
C THR A 103 -3.85 -48.06 34.55
N ARG A 104 -3.18 -48.28 33.39
CA ARG A 104 -2.75 -49.56 32.73
C ARG A 104 -3.81 -50.60 32.27
N PRO A 105 -3.49 -51.61 31.40
CA PRO A 105 -2.19 -52.01 30.80
C PRO A 105 -2.15 -52.22 29.26
N SER A 106 -0.91 -52.39 28.77
CA SER A 106 -0.42 -52.74 27.43
C SER A 106 -1.13 -53.90 26.71
N SER A 107 -1.34 -53.80 25.37
CA SER A 107 -1.24 -54.90 24.38
C SER A 107 -1.34 -54.40 22.92
N GLY A 108 -0.23 -54.52 22.17
CA GLY A 108 -0.11 -54.92 20.75
C GLY A 108 -0.94 -54.28 19.61
N ALA A 109 -0.21 -53.72 18.63
CA ALA A 109 -0.38 -53.84 17.16
C ALA A 109 -0.33 -52.51 16.38
N ASN A 110 0.61 -52.45 15.43
CA ASN A 110 0.75 -51.52 14.31
C ASN A 110 0.82 -50.02 14.61
N GLN A 111 2.03 -49.55 14.92
CA GLN A 111 2.39 -48.16 14.67
C GLN A 111 2.51 -47.95 13.16
N GLU A 112 1.46 -47.44 12.53
CA GLU A 112 1.64 -46.63 11.33
C GLU A 112 2.55 -45.48 11.74
N THR A 113 3.77 -45.44 11.20
CA THR A 113 4.66 -44.30 11.38
C THR A 113 3.92 -43.08 10.86
N THR A 114 3.41 -42.26 11.78
CA THR A 114 2.69 -41.05 11.41
C THR A 114 3.60 -40.19 10.55
N ALA A 115 3.07 -39.62 9.47
CA ALA A 115 3.84 -38.82 8.50
C ALA A 115 4.70 -37.72 9.16
N LEU A 116 4.30 -37.28 10.35
CA LEU A 116 5.02 -36.33 11.19
C LEU A 116 6.35 -36.87 11.77
N ASP A 117 6.44 -38.16 12.05
CA ASP A 117 7.67 -38.76 12.58
C ASP A 117 8.77 -38.86 11.53
N GLU A 118 8.41 -39.07 10.26
CA GLU A 118 9.37 -39.04 9.15
C GLU A 118 9.94 -37.62 8.96
N ILE A 119 9.10 -36.58 9.08
CA ILE A 119 9.52 -35.18 8.97
C ILE A 119 10.49 -34.80 10.09
N ARG A 120 10.20 -35.21 11.34
CA ARG A 120 11.08 -34.96 12.49
C ARG A 120 12.46 -35.59 12.30
N ARG A 121 12.52 -36.79 11.73
CA ARG A 121 13.79 -37.49 11.46
C ARG A 121 14.66 -36.74 10.44
N GLN A 122 14.05 -36.15 9.40
CA GLN A 122 14.79 -35.41 8.38
C GLN A 122 15.42 -34.11 8.91
N LEU A 123 14.74 -33.42 9.82
CA LEU A 123 15.25 -32.16 10.39
C LEU A 123 16.43 -32.35 11.35
N THR A 124 16.64 -33.55 11.87
CA THR A 124 17.69 -33.82 12.87
C THR A 124 19.01 -34.31 12.24
N GLN A 125 19.09 -34.42 10.90
CA GLN A 125 20.29 -34.89 10.19
C GLN A 125 21.08 -33.78 9.47
N ASN A 126 20.84 -32.50 9.75
CA ASN A 126 21.59 -31.39 9.15
C ASN A 126 22.32 -30.54 10.18
#